data_AF-A0A955VN49-F1
#
_entry.id   AF-A0A955VN49-F1
#
_cell.length_a   1.000
_cell.length_b   1.000
_cell.length_c   1.000
_cell.angle_alpha   90.00
_cell.angle_beta   90.00
_cell.angle_gamma   90.00
#
_symmetry.space_group_name_H-M   'P 1'
#
loop_
_entity.id
_entity.type
_entity.pdbx_description
1 polymer ?
#
loop_
_entity_poly.entity_id
_entity_poly.type
_entity_poly.pdbx_seq_one_letter_code
_entity_poly.pdbx_strand_id
1 'polypeptide(L)'
;RLRQWFLNPRLEGRISDELLLDLFEDHRSQPLVRYLLARRLLERRRYAAASRLLQTLTIESLPSDDFGFEAYRVWGEALYFLGRYGEAERLFERLAQQYASQPEGVRRQVDEWRARCRWRQLHRTRAGLFFFGPGLFHWLRQVRAS
;
A
#
# COMPACT_ATOMS: atom_id res chain seq x y z
N ARG A 1 4.98 -12.77 -27.38
CA ARG A 1 5.44 -11.45 -27.91
C ARG A 1 6.02 -10.53 -26.81
N LEU A 2 5.46 -10.46 -25.60
CA LEU A 2 5.99 -9.63 -24.50
C LEU A 2 7.41 -10.00 -24.02
N ARG A 3 7.80 -11.28 -24.08
CA ARG A 3 9.16 -11.74 -23.70
C ARG A 3 10.28 -11.07 -24.50
N GLN A 4 10.05 -10.71 -25.76
CA GLN A 4 11.09 -10.07 -26.59
C GLN A 4 11.35 -8.61 -26.22
N TRP A 5 10.39 -7.94 -25.58
CA TRP A 5 10.55 -6.55 -25.14
C TRP A 5 11.47 -6.43 -23.92
N PHE A 6 11.37 -7.36 -22.97
CA PHE A 6 12.24 -7.40 -21.79
C PHE A 6 13.71 -7.75 -22.09
N LEU A 7 14.00 -8.20 -23.32
CA LEU A 7 15.35 -8.54 -23.77
C LEU A 7 15.96 -7.44 -24.66
N ASN A 8 15.30 -6.29 -24.83
CA ASN A 8 15.83 -5.21 -25.66
C ASN A 8 16.85 -4.36 -24.85
N PRO A 9 18.15 -4.39 -25.20
CA PRO A 9 19.19 -3.67 -24.47
C PRO A 9 19.11 -2.13 -24.61
N ARG A 10 18.20 -1.57 -25.43
CA ARG A 10 17.91 -0.12 -25.42
C ARG A 10 17.06 0.34 -24.22
N LEU A 11 16.49 -0.59 -23.46
CA LEU A 11 15.72 -0.30 -22.24
C LEU A 11 16.62 -0.38 -21.00
N GLU A 12 17.77 0.28 -21.05
CA GLU A 12 18.70 0.40 -19.91
C GLU A 12 17.99 1.03 -18.70
N GLY A 13 17.42 0.18 -17.86
CA GLY A 13 17.15 0.43 -16.45
C GLY A 13 15.82 1.11 -16.08
N ARG A 14 15.10 1.78 -16.99
CA ARG A 14 13.78 2.38 -16.66
C ARG A 14 12.81 2.32 -17.85
N ILE A 15 11.64 1.72 -17.63
CA ILE A 15 10.48 1.90 -18.51
C ILE A 15 10.09 3.39 -18.43
N SER A 16 10.09 4.10 -19.55
CA SER A 16 9.65 5.50 -19.59
C SER A 16 8.15 5.62 -19.35
N ASP A 17 7.68 6.81 -18.96
CA ASP A 17 6.24 7.02 -18.71
C ASP A 17 5.47 6.88 -20.01
N GLU A 18 6.04 7.34 -21.12
CA GLU A 18 5.48 7.26 -22.47
C GLU A 18 5.31 5.80 -22.90
N LEU A 19 6.36 4.99 -22.77
CA LEU A 19 6.31 3.57 -23.12
C LEU A 19 5.27 2.82 -22.28
N LEU A 20 5.15 3.16 -21.00
CA LEU A 20 4.18 2.52 -20.11
C LEU A 20 2.74 2.90 -20.44
N LEU A 21 2.50 4.14 -20.89
CA LEU A 21 1.20 4.59 -21.36
C LEU A 21 0.82 3.92 -22.69
N ASP A 22 1.74 3.84 -23.64
CA ASP A 22 1.52 3.13 -24.91
C ASP A 22 1.18 1.66 -24.67
N LEU A 23 1.97 0.99 -23.81
CA LEU A 23 1.68 -0.38 -23.39
C LEU A 23 0.32 -0.51 -22.70
N PHE A 24 -0.07 0.49 -21.91
CA PHE A 24 -1.37 0.46 -21.25
C PHE A 24 -2.51 0.59 -22.26
N GLU A 25 -2.43 1.45 -23.26
CA GLU A 25 -3.48 1.59 -24.27
C GLU A 25 -3.72 0.27 -25.03
N ASP A 26 -2.65 -0.39 -25.44
CA ASP A 26 -2.73 -1.65 -26.18
C ASP A 26 -3.11 -2.86 -25.30
N HIS A 27 -2.80 -2.79 -24.00
CA HIS A 27 -2.84 -3.95 -23.10
C HIS A 27 -3.48 -3.67 -21.73
N ARG A 28 -4.41 -2.71 -21.63
CA ARG A 28 -5.05 -2.32 -20.35
C ARG A 28 -5.74 -3.45 -19.59
N SER A 29 -6.11 -4.54 -20.27
CA SER A 29 -6.70 -5.73 -19.65
C SER A 29 -5.66 -6.65 -19.02
N GLN A 30 -4.38 -6.52 -19.37
CA GLN A 30 -3.32 -7.39 -18.86
C GLN A 30 -2.94 -7.00 -17.41
N PRO A 31 -2.99 -7.95 -16.47
CA PRO A 31 -2.70 -7.70 -15.05
C PRO A 31 -1.33 -7.07 -14.80
N LEU A 32 -0.28 -7.58 -15.48
CA LEU A 32 1.09 -7.09 -15.33
C LEU A 32 1.20 -5.60 -15.74
N VAL A 33 0.57 -5.21 -16.84
CA VAL A 33 0.63 -3.82 -17.34
C VAL A 33 -0.06 -2.87 -16.37
N ARG A 34 -1.22 -3.25 -15.83
CA ARG A 34 -1.93 -2.48 -14.80
C ARG A 34 -1.09 -2.32 -13.53
N TYR A 35 -0.44 -3.40 -13.09
CA TYR A 35 0.47 -3.36 -11.94
C TYR A 35 1.65 -2.41 -12.19
N LEU A 36 2.33 -2.52 -13.33
CA LEU A 36 3.47 -1.66 -13.67
C LEU A 36 3.06 -0.19 -13.70
N LEU A 37 1.90 0.13 -14.29
CA LEU A 37 1.35 1.48 -14.28
C LEU A 37 1.01 1.95 -12.86
N ALA A 38 0.39 1.11 -12.04
CA ALA A 38 0.06 1.47 -10.66
C ALA A 38 1.31 1.75 -9.81
N ARG A 39 2.36 0.93 -9.95
CA ARG A 39 3.67 1.18 -9.32
C ARG A 39 4.24 2.52 -9.76
N ARG A 40 4.18 2.82 -11.06
CA ARG A 40 4.67 4.10 -11.58
C ARG A 40 3.89 5.30 -11.05
N LEU A 41 2.57 5.17 -10.97
CA LEU A 41 1.70 6.19 -10.38
C LEU A 41 2.00 6.40 -8.89
N LEU A 42 2.33 5.35 -8.14
CA LEU A 42 2.77 5.47 -6.74
C LEU A 42 4.07 6.29 -6.63
N GLU A 43 5.08 5.99 -7.46
CA GLU A 43 6.36 6.73 -7.51
C GLU A 43 6.13 8.22 -7.81
N ARG A 44 5.16 8.54 -8.68
CA ARG A 44 4.73 9.91 -9.01
C ARG A 44 3.76 10.51 -7.98
N ARG A 45 3.53 9.85 -6.84
CA ARG A 45 2.62 10.28 -5.77
C ARG A 45 1.15 10.42 -6.19
N ARG A 46 0.75 9.79 -7.29
CA ARG A 46 -0.64 9.73 -7.78
C ARG A 46 -1.40 8.60 -7.11
N TYR A 47 -1.49 8.64 -5.79
CA TYR A 47 -1.96 7.53 -4.95
C TYR A 47 -3.39 7.09 -5.25
N ALA A 48 -4.29 8.04 -5.54
CA ALA A 48 -5.69 7.73 -5.88
C ALA A 48 -5.80 6.92 -7.17
N ALA A 49 -5.02 7.28 -8.20
CA ALA A 49 -5.01 6.57 -9.47
C ALA A 49 -4.37 5.18 -9.32
N ALA A 50 -3.25 5.09 -8.60
CA ALA A 50 -2.59 3.81 -8.30
C ALA A 50 -3.54 2.85 -7.57
N SER A 51 -4.21 3.31 -6.51
CA SER A 51 -5.14 2.50 -5.74
C SER A 51 -6.34 2.03 -6.56
N ARG A 52 -6.88 2.85 -7.48
CA ARG A 52 -8.01 2.45 -8.33
C ARG A 52 -7.62 1.33 -9.30
N LEU A 53 -6.43 1.44 -9.91
CA LEU A 53 -5.93 0.38 -10.80
C LEU A 53 -5.76 -0.94 -10.06
N LEU A 54 -5.15 -0.91 -8.87
CA LEU A 54 -4.88 -2.12 -8.07
C LEU A 54 -6.15 -2.73 -7.48
N GLN A 55 -7.14 -1.92 -7.12
CA GLN A 55 -8.43 -2.42 -6.61
C GLN A 55 -9.15 -3.34 -7.61
N THR A 56 -8.99 -3.06 -8.90
CA THR A 56 -9.60 -3.85 -9.99
C THR A 56 -8.70 -4.95 -10.53
N LEU A 57 -7.49 -5.10 -9.98
CA LEU A 57 -6.50 -6.06 -10.44
C LEU A 57 -6.77 -7.44 -9.81
N THR A 58 -6.87 -8.47 -10.64
CA THR A 58 -6.79 -9.86 -10.17
C THR A 58 -5.33 -10.19 -9.86
N ILE A 59 -4.89 -9.96 -8.63
CA ILE A 59 -3.47 -10.08 -8.24
C ILE A 59 -2.94 -11.50 -8.45
N GLU A 60 -3.77 -12.51 -8.26
CA GLU A 60 -3.46 -13.93 -8.42
C GLU A 60 -3.15 -14.31 -9.88
N SER A 61 -3.47 -13.43 -10.84
CA SER A 61 -3.15 -13.62 -12.26
C SER A 61 -1.82 -12.99 -12.68
N LEU A 62 -1.05 -12.43 -11.73
CA LEU A 62 0.27 -11.91 -12.00
C LEU A 62 1.29 -13.04 -12.25
N PRO A 63 2.40 -12.77 -12.96
CA PRO A 63 3.31 -13.83 -13.43
C PRO A 63 4.03 -14.62 -12.33
N SER A 64 4.10 -14.09 -11.10
CA SER A 64 4.71 -14.77 -9.95
C SER A 64 4.19 -14.22 -8.62
N ASP A 65 4.42 -14.99 -7.57
CA ASP A 65 4.11 -14.60 -6.18
C ASP A 65 4.83 -13.32 -5.75
N ASP A 66 6.04 -13.06 -6.26
CA ASP A 66 6.77 -11.82 -6.00
C ASP A 66 6.04 -10.60 -6.56
N PHE A 67 5.47 -10.71 -7.77
CA PHE A 67 4.62 -9.66 -8.32
C PHE A 67 3.33 -9.50 -7.50
N GLY A 68 2.76 -10.61 -7.02
CA GLY A 68 1.59 -10.58 -6.14
C GLY A 68 1.87 -9.84 -4.83
N PHE A 69 2.99 -10.17 -4.18
CA PHE A 69 3.44 -9.54 -2.96
C PHE A 69 3.64 -8.04 -3.16
N GLU A 70 4.38 -7.66 -4.21
CA GLU A 70 4.65 -6.26 -4.52
C GLU A 70 3.38 -5.49 -4.91
N ALA A 71 2.43 -6.11 -5.60
CA ALA A 71 1.15 -5.49 -5.94
C ALA A 71 0.33 -5.16 -4.68
N TYR A 72 0.25 -6.10 -3.72
CA TYR A 72 -0.35 -5.83 -2.42
C TYR A 72 0.40 -4.72 -1.68
N ARG A 73 1.74 -4.77 -1.62
CA ARG A 73 2.54 -3.72 -0.97
C ARG A 73 2.26 -2.33 -1.55
N VAL A 74 2.32 -2.19 -2.88
CA VAL A 74 2.04 -0.92 -3.59
C VAL A 74 0.62 -0.43 -3.32
N TRP A 75 -0.36 -1.35 -3.27
CA TRP A 75 -1.75 -0.97 -2.98
C TRP A 75 -1.91 -0.47 -1.54
N GLY A 76 -1.35 -1.20 -0.57
CA GLY A 76 -1.36 -0.80 0.84
C GLY A 76 -0.70 0.55 1.07
N GLU A 77 0.43 0.82 0.41
CA GLU A 77 1.10 2.13 0.47
C GLU A 77 0.27 3.25 -0.13
N ALA A 78 -0.35 3.02 -1.29
CA ALA A 78 -1.24 3.99 -1.90
C ALA A 78 -2.42 4.35 -0.97
N LEU A 79 -3.03 3.34 -0.33
CA LEU A 79 -4.10 3.55 0.66
C LEU A 79 -3.61 4.32 1.89
N TYR A 80 -2.42 3.97 2.39
CA TYR A 80 -1.80 4.67 3.52
C TYR A 80 -1.59 6.16 3.23
N PHE A 81 -1.04 6.50 2.06
CA PHE A 81 -0.82 7.90 1.68
C PHE A 81 -2.12 8.67 1.39
N LEU A 82 -3.21 7.98 1.05
CA LEU A 82 -4.56 8.56 0.98
C LEU A 82 -5.22 8.76 2.35
N GLY A 83 -4.56 8.38 3.44
CA GLY A 83 -5.12 8.44 4.78
C GLY A 83 -6.17 7.35 5.08
N ARG A 84 -6.30 6.35 4.20
CA ARG A 84 -7.22 5.20 4.33
C ARG A 84 -6.56 4.08 5.13
N TYR A 85 -6.14 4.41 6.35
CA TYR A 85 -5.26 3.57 7.16
C TYR A 85 -5.86 2.20 7.53
N GLY A 86 -7.16 2.13 7.82
CA GLY A 86 -7.80 0.85 8.15
C GLY A 86 -7.89 -0.11 6.96
N GLU A 87 -8.04 0.43 5.74
CA GLU A 87 -8.00 -0.39 4.52
C GLU A 87 -6.57 -0.84 4.19
N ALA A 88 -5.60 0.06 4.34
CA ALA A 88 -4.19 -0.29 4.21
C ALA A 88 -3.79 -1.41 5.18
N GLU A 89 -4.18 -1.30 6.46
CA GLU A 89 -3.88 -2.30 7.48
C GLU A 89 -4.46 -3.68 7.14
N ARG A 90 -5.75 -3.75 6.75
CA ARG A 90 -6.37 -5.03 6.34
C ARG A 90 -5.65 -5.67 5.17
N LEU A 91 -5.15 -4.85 4.25
CA LEU A 91 -4.42 -5.34 3.10
C LEU A 91 -3.06 -5.91 3.49
N PHE A 92 -2.31 -5.22 4.37
CA PHE A 92 -1.06 -5.74 4.91
C PHE A 92 -1.27 -6.97 5.81
N GLU A 93 -2.40 -7.09 6.49
CA GLU A 93 -2.76 -8.30 7.23
C GLU A 93 -3.00 -9.50 6.31
N ARG A 94 -3.73 -9.31 5.21
CA ARG A 94 -3.88 -10.34 4.18
C ARG A 94 -2.52 -10.74 3.59
N LEU A 95 -1.66 -9.76 3.32
CA LEU A 95 -0.29 -9.98 2.85
C LEU A 95 0.52 -10.83 3.85
N ALA A 96 0.44 -10.53 5.15
CA ALA A 96 1.12 -11.30 6.19
C ALA A 96 0.64 -12.76 6.27
N GLN A 97 -0.66 -13.00 6.08
CA GLN A 97 -1.26 -14.34 6.08
C GLN A 97 -0.86 -15.14 4.84
N GLN A 98 -1.02 -14.55 3.66
CA GLN A 98 -0.78 -15.22 2.38
C GLN A 98 0.71 -15.52 2.15
N TYR A 99 1.59 -14.72 2.74
CA TYR A 99 3.03 -14.81 2.55
C TYR A 99 3.76 -15.13 3.87
N ALA A 100 3.12 -15.89 4.76
CA ALA A 100 3.67 -16.23 6.08
C ALA A 100 4.99 -17.02 6.01
N SER A 101 5.21 -17.78 4.92
CA SER A 101 6.41 -18.56 4.65
C SER A 101 7.57 -17.75 4.07
N GLN A 102 7.39 -16.46 3.79
CA GLN A 102 8.46 -15.61 3.25
C GLN A 102 9.61 -15.40 4.25
N PRO A 103 10.81 -15.02 3.77
CA PRO A 103 11.95 -14.68 4.62
C PRO A 103 11.61 -13.64 5.68
N GLU A 104 12.32 -13.70 6.81
CA GLU A 104 12.05 -12.83 7.96
C GLU A 104 12.04 -11.33 7.61
N GLY A 105 12.94 -10.87 6.73
CA GLY A 105 13.01 -9.48 6.30
C GLY A 105 11.71 -8.99 5.65
N VAL A 106 11.07 -9.85 4.84
CA VAL A 106 9.79 -9.55 4.19
C VAL A 106 8.68 -9.45 5.24
N ARG A 107 8.61 -10.40 6.18
CA ARG A 107 7.62 -10.36 7.27
C ARG A 107 7.75 -9.09 8.11
N ARG A 108 8.98 -8.72 8.50
CA ARG A 108 9.25 -7.49 9.26
C ARG A 108 8.78 -6.25 8.52
N GLN A 109 8.96 -6.18 7.20
CA GLN A 109 8.48 -5.06 6.38
C GLN A 109 6.96 -4.94 6.42
N VAL A 110 6.24 -6.06 6.32
CA VAL A 110 4.77 -6.08 6.40
C VAL A 110 4.29 -5.65 7.79
N ASP A 111 4.91 -6.15 8.86
CA ASP A 111 4.58 -5.77 10.23
C ASP A 111 4.86 -4.29 10.51
N GLU A 112 5.95 -3.73 9.96
CA GLU A 112 6.24 -2.30 10.05
C GLU A 112 5.12 -1.47 9.41
N TRP A 113 4.65 -1.85 8.22
CA TRP A 113 3.55 -1.15 7.55
C TRP A 113 2.24 -1.23 8.34
N ARG A 114 1.92 -2.38 8.94
CA ARG A 114 0.77 -2.52 9.86
C ARG A 114 0.91 -1.59 11.06
N ALA A 115 2.08 -1.55 11.69
CA ALA A 115 2.35 -0.67 12.82
C ALA A 115 2.18 0.81 12.45
N ARG A 116 2.67 1.23 11.28
CA ARG A 116 2.48 2.59 10.74
C ARG A 116 0.99 2.93 10.59
N CYS A 117 0.18 2.00 10.04
CA CYS A 117 -1.26 2.19 9.89
C CYS A 117 -1.96 2.34 11.24
N ARG A 118 -1.67 1.46 12.21
CA ARG A 118 -2.22 1.51 13.57
C ARG A 118 -1.86 2.82 14.28
N TRP A 119 -0.60 3.21 14.20
CA TRP A 119 -0.12 4.45 14.80
C TRP A 119 -0.89 5.66 14.25
N ARG A 120 -1.05 5.75 12.93
CA ARG A 120 -1.82 6.84 12.30
C ARG A 120 -3.29 6.85 12.72
N GLN A 121 -3.92 5.68 12.85
CA GLN A 121 -5.32 5.57 13.32
C GLN A 121 -5.47 6.09 14.76
N LEU A 122 -4.61 5.66 15.67
CA LEU A 122 -4.62 6.07 17.08
C LEU A 122 -4.38 7.59 17.27
N HIS A 123 -3.51 8.18 16.44
CA HIS A 123 -3.19 9.60 16.57
C HIS A 123 -4.16 10.51 15.81
N ARG A 124 -4.86 9.99 14.79
CA ARG A 124 -5.97 10.69 14.14
C ARG A 124 -7.18 10.82 15.07
N THR A 125 -7.47 9.80 15.87
CA THR A 125 -8.57 9.84 16.85
C THR A 125 -8.23 10.70 18.07
N ARG A 126 -6.96 10.69 18.53
CA ARG A 126 -6.51 11.56 19.64
C ARG A 126 -6.53 13.06 19.32
N ALA A 127 -6.29 13.45 18.07
CA ALA A 127 -6.44 14.85 17.65
C ALA A 127 -7.90 15.35 17.74
N GLY A 128 -8.89 14.45 17.71
CA GLY A 128 -10.31 14.76 17.95
C GLY A 128 -10.73 14.75 19.42
N LEU A 129 -9.86 14.32 20.35
CA LEU A 129 -10.14 14.23 21.79
C LEU A 129 -9.53 15.39 22.60
N PHE A 130 -8.85 16.35 21.96
CA PHE A 130 -8.37 17.59 22.59
C PHE A 130 -9.41 18.72 22.55
N PHE A 131 -10.68 18.38 22.79
CA PHE A 131 -11.75 19.35 23.07
C PHE A 131 -12.59 18.89 24.28
N PHE A 132 -11.93 18.41 25.33
CA PHE A 132 -12.49 18.49 26.68
C PHE A 132 -11.62 19.46 27.47
N GLY A 133 -12.22 20.59 27.85
CA GLY A 133 -11.57 21.68 28.56
C GLY A 133 -10.97 21.26 29.92
N PRO A 134 -10.35 22.20 30.65
CA PRO A 134 -9.55 21.95 31.86
C PRO A 134 -10.34 21.51 33.11
N GLY A 135 -11.35 20.64 32.96
CA GLY A 135 -12.20 20.14 34.06
C GLY A 135 -11.89 18.71 34.53
N LEU A 136 -11.01 17.95 33.87
CA LEU A 136 -10.78 16.53 34.20
C LEU A 136 -9.68 16.29 35.26
N PHE A 137 -9.07 17.33 35.82
CA PHE A 137 -8.03 17.19 36.84
C PHE A 137 -8.56 17.18 38.28
N HIS A 138 -9.84 17.48 38.51
CA HIS A 138 -10.40 17.51 39.87
C HIS A 138 -10.96 16.15 40.35
N TRP A 139 -11.36 15.26 39.42
CA TRP A 139 -11.96 13.97 39.78
C TRP A 139 -10.93 12.91 40.22
N LEU A 140 -9.71 12.93 39.65
CA LEU A 140 -8.67 11.95 39.99
C LEU A 140 -7.94 12.20 41.32
N ARG A 141 -8.22 13.32 42.03
CA ARG A 141 -7.73 13.54 43.39
C ARG A 141 -8.65 13.00 44.49
N GLN A 142 -9.91 12.68 44.19
CA GLN A 142 -10.89 12.30 45.21
C GLN A 142 -11.00 10.79 45.43
N VAL A 143 -10.46 9.94 44.54
CA VAL A 143 -10.57 8.47 44.63
C VAL A 143 -9.37 7.81 45.34
N ARG A 144 -8.45 8.60 45.91
CA ARG A 144 -7.29 8.08 46.67
C ARG A 144 -7.29 8.41 48.17
N ALA A 145 -8.42 8.90 48.69
CA ALA A 145 -8.60 9.22 50.11
C ALA A 145 -9.92 8.66 50.67
N SER A 146 -10.29 7.43 50.29
CA SER A 146 -11.37 6.66 50.91
C SER A 146 -10.96 5.20 51.04
#